data_AF-A0A9D9PAU2-F1
#
_entry.id   AF-A0A9D9PAU2-F1
#
_cell.length_a   1.000
_cell.length_b   1.000
_cell.length_c   1.000
_cell.angle_alpha   90.00
_cell.angle_beta   90.00
_cell.angle_gamma   90.00
#
_symmetry.space_group_name_H-M   'P 1'
#
loop_
_entity.id
_entity.type
_entity.pdbx_description
1 polymer ?
#
loop_
_entity_poly.entity_id
_entity_poly.type
_entity_poly.pdbx_seq_one_letter_code
_entity_poly.pdbx_strand_id
1 'polypeptide(L)'
;MKFVRVSRKDKLAQAISYFLANKTNIWNIFSQDNIQNYTKLLSNINIEESDIDRIHEMYCSLIEQEEFIDRFCKKEDIQALQIDYEDLAANIKHYANIVAEYIGLPNINSLDFSTVKVQKLASPLSDKTCRLYRKNTIV
;
A
#
# COMPACT_ATOMS: atom_id res chain seq x y z
N MET A 1 -15.95 -19.78 -5.17
CA MET A 1 -14.76 -19.07 -5.70
C MET A 1 -13.94 -18.60 -4.51
N LYS A 2 -12.61 -18.57 -4.61
CA LYS A 2 -11.73 -18.18 -3.49
C LYS A 2 -11.32 -16.72 -3.67
N PHE A 3 -11.42 -15.92 -2.62
CA PHE A 3 -11.11 -14.49 -2.64
C PHE A 3 -10.03 -14.19 -1.62
N VAL A 4 -9.03 -13.41 -2.00
CA VAL A 4 -8.01 -12.89 -1.09
C VAL A 4 -8.18 -11.38 -1.05
N ARG A 5 -8.34 -10.83 0.15
CA ARG A 5 -8.43 -9.39 0.37
C ARG A 5 -7.17 -8.91 1.07
N VAL A 6 -6.50 -7.95 0.44
CA VAL A 6 -5.36 -7.25 1.03
C VAL A 6 -5.82 -5.86 1.47
N SER A 7 -5.77 -5.59 2.76
CA SER A 7 -6.01 -4.28 3.36
C SER A 7 -4.70 -3.64 3.78
N ARG A 8 -4.68 -2.31 3.93
CA ARG A 8 -3.56 -1.61 4.56
C ARG A 8 -4.09 -0.79 5.73
N LYS A 9 -3.59 -1.06 6.93
CA LYS A 9 -4.09 -0.42 8.16
C LYS A 9 -3.81 1.08 8.15
N ASP A 10 -2.61 1.49 7.72
CA ASP A 10 -2.23 2.89 7.65
C ASP A 10 -2.71 3.53 6.33
N LYS A 11 -3.97 3.99 6.34
CA LYS A 11 -4.65 4.65 5.21
C LYS A 11 -4.01 5.97 4.81
N LEU A 12 -3.46 6.73 5.76
CA LEU A 12 -2.77 7.99 5.45
C LEU A 12 -1.46 7.69 4.72
N ALA A 13 -0.67 6.73 5.20
CA ALA A 13 0.54 6.33 4.49
C ALA A 13 0.23 5.68 3.13
N GLN A 14 -0.94 5.05 2.97
CA GLN A 14 -1.43 4.59 1.68
C GLN A 14 -1.73 5.76 0.75
N ALA A 15 -2.53 6.74 1.20
CA ALA A 15 -2.87 7.93 0.41
C ALA A 15 -1.62 8.72 -0.04
N ILE A 16 -0.66 8.93 0.85
CA ILE A 16 0.61 9.59 0.52
C ILE A 16 1.40 8.76 -0.51
N SER A 17 1.41 7.43 -0.36
CA SER A 17 2.06 6.54 -1.35
C SER A 17 1.41 6.66 -2.73
N TYR A 18 0.08 6.71 -2.81
CA TYR A 18 -0.66 6.92 -4.06
C TYR A 18 -0.34 8.29 -4.67
N PHE A 19 -0.35 9.35 -3.86
CA PHE A 19 -0.04 10.69 -4.30
C PHE A 19 1.38 10.79 -4.88
N LEU A 20 2.38 10.24 -4.19
CA LEU A 20 3.76 10.24 -4.67
C LEU A 20 3.94 9.38 -5.93
N ALA A 21 3.26 8.23 -6.01
CA ALA A 21 3.26 7.39 -7.21
C ALA A 21 2.65 8.15 -8.41
N ASN A 22 1.56 8.88 -8.21
CA ASN A 22 0.95 9.74 -9.24
C ASN A 22 1.89 10.86 -9.70
N LYS A 23 2.54 11.57 -8.76
CA LYS A 23 3.48 12.66 -9.09
C LYS A 23 4.74 12.17 -9.81
N THR A 24 5.20 10.96 -9.51
CA THR A 24 6.44 10.39 -10.08
C THR A 24 6.18 9.46 -11.28
N ASN A 25 4.93 9.06 -11.51
CA ASN A 25 4.53 7.96 -12.39
C ASN A 25 5.25 6.63 -12.10
N ILE A 26 5.73 6.43 -10.86
CA ILE A 26 6.42 5.23 -10.41
C ILE A 26 5.57 4.55 -9.33
N TRP A 27 4.99 3.42 -9.70
CA TRP A 27 4.13 2.62 -8.83
C TRP A 27 4.87 1.47 -8.15
N ASN A 28 5.94 0.99 -8.79
CA ASN A 28 6.69 -0.16 -8.35
C ASN A 28 8.18 0.05 -8.55
N ILE A 29 8.98 -0.46 -7.62
CA ILE A 29 10.44 -0.39 -7.68
C ILE A 29 10.98 -1.81 -7.69
N PHE A 30 11.48 -2.24 -8.85
CA PHE A 30 11.94 -3.60 -9.10
C PHE A 30 13.46 -3.72 -9.22
N SER A 31 14.19 -2.61 -9.33
CA SER A 31 15.64 -2.56 -9.52
C SER A 31 16.29 -1.43 -8.70
N GLN A 32 17.60 -1.53 -8.45
CA GLN A 32 18.34 -0.45 -7.80
C GLN A 32 18.38 0.83 -8.63
N ASP A 33 18.42 0.74 -9.95
CA ASP A 33 18.36 1.90 -10.83
C ASP A 33 17.02 2.64 -10.69
N ASN A 34 15.92 1.90 -10.52
CA ASN A 34 14.61 2.49 -10.23
C ASN A 34 14.57 3.17 -8.86
N ILE A 35 15.29 2.67 -7.86
CA ILE A 35 15.42 3.32 -6.54
C ILE A 35 16.11 4.69 -6.68
N GLN A 36 17.23 4.75 -7.40
CA GLN A 36 17.99 5.99 -7.55
C GLN A 36 17.19 7.05 -8.32
N ASN A 37 16.56 6.64 -9.42
CA ASN A 37 15.70 7.54 -10.20
C ASN A 37 14.51 8.03 -9.36
N TYR A 38 13.83 7.13 -8.65
CA TYR A 38 12.72 7.49 -7.78
C TYR A 38 13.16 8.46 -6.67
N THR A 39 14.29 8.21 -6.02
CA THR A 39 14.83 9.09 -4.96
C THR A 39 15.13 10.50 -5.51
N LYS A 40 15.70 10.59 -6.71
CA LYS A 40 15.97 11.87 -7.39
C LYS A 40 14.68 12.61 -7.76
N LEU A 41 13.64 11.89 -8.19
CA LEU A 41 12.34 12.49 -8.46
C LEU A 41 11.71 13.02 -7.16
N LEU A 42 11.76 12.24 -6.08
CA LEU A 42 11.25 12.66 -4.78
C LEU A 42 11.96 13.91 -4.25
N SER A 43 13.28 14.05 -4.43
CA SER A 43 14.00 15.24 -3.96
C SER A 43 13.58 16.53 -4.69
N ASN A 44 12.97 16.41 -5.86
CA ASN A 44 12.49 17.56 -6.64
C ASN A 44 11.01 17.88 -6.39
N ILE A 45 10.30 17.06 -5.62
CA ILE A 45 8.90 17.32 -5.28
C ILE A 45 8.84 18.28 -4.10
N ASN A 46 8.21 19.44 -4.32
CA ASN A 46 7.75 20.29 -3.24
C ASN A 46 6.26 19.97 -2.96
N ILE A 47 5.90 19.87 -1.68
CA ILE A 47 4.52 19.61 -1.25
C ILE A 47 3.88 20.96 -0.93
N GLU A 48 2.82 21.29 -1.68
CA GLU A 48 2.04 22.51 -1.49
C GLU A 48 0.76 22.24 -0.68
N GLU A 49 0.08 23.28 -0.21
CA GLU A 49 -1.19 23.11 0.53
C GLU A 49 -2.26 22.40 -0.32
N SER A 50 -2.35 22.73 -1.62
CA SER A 50 -3.28 22.05 -2.55
C SER A 50 -2.98 20.57 -2.73
N ASP A 51 -1.74 20.12 -2.47
CA ASP A 51 -1.41 18.70 -2.47
C ASP A 51 -1.92 18.01 -1.21
N ILE A 52 -2.06 18.71 -0.08
CA ILE A 52 -2.65 18.17 1.15
C ILE A 52 -4.14 17.88 0.96
N ASP A 53 -4.87 18.78 0.31
CA ASP A 53 -6.29 18.57 -0.01
C ASP A 53 -6.47 17.32 -0.90
N ARG A 54 -5.63 17.17 -1.92
CA ARG A 54 -5.62 15.96 -2.77
C ARG A 54 -5.31 14.69 -2.00
N ILE A 55 -4.37 14.74 -1.06
CA ILE A 55 -4.06 13.59 -0.20
C ILE A 55 -5.25 13.26 0.71
N HIS A 56 -5.98 14.27 1.19
CA HIS A 56 -7.19 14.08 1.98
C HIS A 56 -8.30 13.42 1.16
N GLU A 57 -8.55 13.89 -0.06
CA GLU A 57 -9.50 13.27 -0.99
C GLU A 57 -9.14 11.80 -1.25
N MET A 58 -7.87 11.49 -1.48
CA MET A 58 -7.39 10.11 -1.63
C MET A 58 -7.60 9.28 -0.37
N TYR A 59 -7.33 9.85 0.81
CA TYR A 59 -7.56 9.18 2.09
C TYR A 59 -9.04 8.82 2.29
N CYS A 60 -9.95 9.76 2.06
CA CYS A 60 -11.39 9.54 2.15
C CYS A 60 -11.85 8.49 1.13
N SER A 61 -11.38 8.58 -0.11
CA SER A 61 -11.71 7.59 -1.15
C SER A 61 -11.23 6.18 -0.79
N LEU A 62 -10.06 6.04 -0.18
CA LEU A 62 -9.55 4.74 0.28
C LEU A 62 -10.41 4.13 1.39
N ILE A 63 -10.95 4.95 2.29
CA ILE A 63 -11.90 4.50 3.32
C ILE A 63 -13.19 4.05 2.67
N GLU A 64 -13.79 4.87 1.82
CA GLU A 64 -15.04 4.55 1.12
C GLU A 64 -14.93 3.26 0.29
N GLN A 65 -13.79 3.04 -0.37
CA GLN A 65 -13.51 1.81 -1.11
C GLN A 65 -13.45 0.59 -0.19
N GLU A 66 -12.79 0.69 0.98
CA GLU A 66 -12.77 -0.43 1.94
C GLU A 66 -14.15 -0.73 2.50
N GLU A 67 -14.90 0.29 2.89
CA GLU A 67 -16.28 0.08 3.37
C GLU A 67 -17.20 -0.49 2.28
N PHE A 68 -17.00 -0.07 1.03
CA PHE A 68 -17.74 -0.65 -0.10
C PHE A 68 -17.45 -2.14 -0.24
N ILE A 69 -16.17 -2.53 -0.16
CA ILE A 69 -15.77 -3.94 -0.21
C ILE A 69 -16.35 -4.70 0.97
N ASP A 70 -16.32 -4.14 2.19
CA ASP A 70 -16.93 -4.75 3.37
C ASP A 70 -18.43 -5.01 3.18
N ARG A 71 -19.16 -3.99 2.71
CA ARG A 71 -20.60 -4.11 2.43
C ARG A 71 -20.87 -5.13 1.35
N PHE A 72 -20.06 -5.16 0.29
CA PHE A 72 -20.18 -6.12 -0.80
C PHE A 72 -19.94 -7.55 -0.32
N CYS A 73 -18.85 -7.81 0.40
CA CYS A 73 -18.55 -9.13 0.94
C CYS A 73 -19.63 -9.61 1.91
N LYS A 74 -20.13 -8.72 2.78
CA LYS A 74 -21.23 -9.05 3.70
C LYS A 74 -22.53 -9.35 2.97
N LYS A 75 -22.87 -8.57 1.94
CA LYS A 75 -24.11 -8.75 1.17
C LYS A 75 -24.12 -10.06 0.40
N GLU A 76 -23.00 -10.43 -0.20
CA GLU A 76 -22.86 -11.61 -1.05
C GLU A 76 -22.37 -12.86 -0.28
N ASP A 77 -22.31 -12.80 1.06
CA ASP A 77 -21.78 -13.85 1.95
C ASP A 77 -20.39 -14.38 1.53
N ILE A 78 -19.52 -13.46 1.09
CA ILE A 78 -18.18 -13.78 0.62
C ILE A 78 -17.22 -13.82 1.82
N GLN A 79 -16.69 -15.01 2.09
CA GLN A 79 -15.60 -15.22 3.03
C GLN A 79 -14.25 -15.12 2.31
N ALA A 80 -13.68 -13.92 2.28
CA ALA A 80 -12.33 -13.69 1.76
C ALA A 80 -11.26 -14.02 2.81
N LEU A 81 -10.12 -14.55 2.37
CA LEU A 81 -8.91 -14.58 3.18
C LEU A 81 -8.41 -13.15 3.37
N GLN A 82 -8.47 -12.64 4.59
CA GLN A 82 -7.99 -11.31 4.94
C GLN A 82 -6.48 -11.33 5.19
N ILE A 83 -5.75 -10.41 4.56
CA ILE A 83 -4.32 -10.20 4.76
C ILE A 83 -4.07 -8.72 4.92
N ASP A 84 -3.37 -8.33 5.99
CA ASP A 84 -2.91 -6.97 6.16
C ASP A 84 -1.56 -6.77 5.47
N TYR A 85 -1.42 -5.66 4.75
CA TYR A 85 -0.22 -5.28 4.03
C TYR A 85 0.99 -5.20 4.96
N GLU A 86 0.82 -4.66 6.16
CA GLU A 86 1.89 -4.53 7.14
C GLU A 86 2.46 -5.91 7.55
N ASP A 87 1.59 -6.90 7.72
CA ASP A 87 1.99 -8.25 8.11
C ASP A 87 2.57 -9.01 6.90
N LEU A 88 1.97 -8.84 5.71
CA LEU A 88 2.50 -9.36 4.45
C LEU A 88 3.90 -8.84 4.15
N ALA A 89 4.14 -7.54 4.35
CA ALA A 89 5.44 -6.91 4.14
C ALA A 89 6.48 -7.41 5.15
N ALA A 90 6.08 -7.67 6.39
CA ALA A 90 6.95 -8.18 7.44
C ALA A 90 7.34 -9.66 7.23
N ASN A 91 6.43 -10.48 6.66
CA ASN A 91 6.67 -11.91 6.49
C ASN A 91 6.06 -12.48 5.21
N ILE A 92 6.61 -12.06 4.07
CA ILE A 92 6.06 -12.43 2.75
C ILE A 92 5.97 -13.94 2.52
N LYS A 93 6.98 -14.71 2.95
CA LYS A 93 7.00 -16.17 2.75
C LYS A 93 5.87 -16.85 3.54
N HIS A 94 5.61 -16.39 4.76
CA HIS A 94 4.50 -16.92 5.56
C HIS A 94 3.15 -16.65 4.88
N TYR A 95 2.86 -15.40 4.53
CA TYR A 95 1.58 -15.05 3.92
C TYR A 95 1.41 -15.63 2.51
N ALA A 96 2.48 -15.76 1.74
CA ALA A 96 2.43 -16.46 0.46
C ALA A 96 2.07 -17.94 0.64
N ASN A 97 2.59 -18.62 1.67
CA ASN A 97 2.18 -19.98 2.02
C ASN A 97 0.70 -20.06 2.44
N ILE A 98 0.21 -19.12 3.25
CA ILE A 98 -1.22 -19.06 3.62
C ILE A 98 -2.09 -18.92 2.37
N VAL A 99 -1.71 -18.02 1.45
CA VAL A 99 -2.45 -17.84 0.18
C VAL A 99 -2.41 -19.12 -0.66
N ALA A 100 -1.24 -19.74 -0.81
CA ALA A 100 -1.07 -20.99 -1.56
C ALA A 100 -1.96 -22.11 -1.00
N GLU A 101 -1.91 -22.32 0.32
CA GLU A 101 -2.77 -23.28 1.00
C GLU A 101 -4.25 -22.94 0.80
N TYR A 102 -4.62 -21.67 1.00
CA TYR A 102 -6.00 -21.21 0.80
C TYR A 102 -6.48 -21.50 -0.61
N ILE A 103 -5.68 -21.29 -1.66
CA ILE A 103 -6.07 -21.59 -3.05
C ILE A 103 -5.95 -23.07 -3.43
N GLY A 104 -5.34 -23.90 -2.60
CA GLY A 104 -5.21 -25.35 -2.80
C GLY A 104 -3.94 -25.74 -3.57
N LEU A 105 -2.93 -24.87 -3.59
CA LEU A 105 -1.61 -25.20 -4.12
C LEU A 105 -0.77 -25.88 -3.03
N PRO A 106 -0.06 -26.97 -3.36
CA PRO A 106 0.87 -27.60 -2.44
C PRO A 106 2.04 -26.65 -2.14
N ASN A 107 2.58 -26.81 -0.94
CA ASN A 107 3.69 -26.09 -0.32
C ASN A 107 4.64 -25.37 -1.32
N ILE A 108 4.68 -24.04 -1.24
CA ILE A 108 5.49 -23.18 -2.10
C ILE A 108 6.89 -22.90 -1.52
N ASN A 109 7.36 -23.71 -0.57
CA ASN A 109 8.66 -23.52 0.10
C ASN A 109 9.87 -23.49 -0.85
N SER A 110 9.72 -24.04 -2.06
CA SER A 110 10.74 -24.02 -3.12
C SER A 110 10.78 -22.71 -3.91
N LEU A 111 9.79 -21.82 -3.75
CA LEU A 111 9.81 -20.50 -4.38
C LEU A 111 10.83 -19.61 -3.67
N ASP A 112 11.64 -18.94 -4.50
CA ASP A 112 12.60 -17.97 -4.02
C ASP A 112 11.93 -16.60 -3.85
N PHE A 113 11.86 -16.14 -2.60
CA PHE A 113 11.36 -14.82 -2.24
C PHE A 113 12.48 -13.78 -2.05
N SER A 114 13.75 -14.16 -2.24
CA SER A 114 14.91 -13.29 -2.01
C SER A 114 14.93 -12.04 -2.89
N THR A 115 14.27 -12.12 -4.05
CA THR A 115 14.11 -11.02 -5.01
C THR A 115 12.92 -10.12 -4.71
N VAL A 116 11.98 -10.55 -3.85
CA VAL A 116 10.79 -9.78 -3.52
C VAL A 116 11.09 -8.85 -2.35
N LYS A 117 11.51 -7.62 -2.67
CA LYS A 117 11.75 -6.58 -1.68
C LYS A 117 10.48 -5.73 -1.52
N VAL A 118 9.69 -6.03 -0.50
CA VAL A 118 8.63 -5.12 -0.04
C VAL A 118 9.28 -4.07 0.86
N GLN A 119 9.93 -3.07 0.26
CA GLN A 119 10.46 -1.95 1.03
C GLN A 119 9.38 -0.88 1.21
N LYS A 120 9.13 -0.52 2.47
CA LYS A 120 8.44 0.72 2.81
C LYS A 120 9.30 1.87 2.27
N LEU A 121 8.83 2.56 1.24
CA LEU A 121 9.46 3.80 0.74
C LEU A 121 9.10 4.95 1.69
N ALA A 122 9.41 4.78 2.97
CA ALA A 122 9.40 5.88 3.92
C ALA A 122 10.56 6.80 3.52
N SER A 123 10.22 7.84 2.77
CA SER A 123 11.15 8.90 2.44
C SER A 123 11.00 10.03 3.45
N PRO A 124 12.03 10.86 3.67
CA PRO A 124 11.89 12.10 4.43
C PRO A 124 10.74 12.98 3.93
N LEU A 125 10.41 12.89 2.63
CA LEU A 125 9.26 13.54 2.03
C LEU A 125 7.94 12.95 2.57
N SER A 126 7.81 11.62 2.62
CA SER A 126 6.62 10.96 3.18
C SER A 126 6.36 11.40 4.63
N ASP A 127 7.40 11.48 5.45
CA ASP A 127 7.29 11.93 6.85
C ASP A 127 6.93 13.42 6.95
N LYS A 128 7.54 14.26 6.10
CA LYS A 128 7.19 15.68 6.00
C LYS A 128 5.72 15.84 5.60
N THR A 129 5.25 15.10 4.61
CA THR A 129 3.86 15.11 4.14
C THR A 129 2.91 14.67 5.24
N CYS A 130 3.21 13.61 5.98
CA CYS A 130 2.43 13.19 7.15
C CYS A 130 2.30 14.32 8.19
N ARG A 131 3.40 15.03 8.49
CA ARG A 131 3.38 16.15 9.44
C ARG A 131 2.56 17.33 8.93
N LEU A 132 2.70 17.68 7.65
CA LEU A 132 1.91 18.75 7.02
C LEU A 132 0.42 18.42 7.01
N TYR A 133 0.06 17.19 6.66
CA TYR A 133 -1.31 16.71 6.69
C TYR A 133 -1.92 16.86 8.09
N ARG A 134 -1.28 16.31 9.12
CA ARG A 134 -1.76 16.40 10.52
C ARG A 134 -1.85 17.82 11.07
N LYS A 135 -1.09 18.77 10.52
CA LYS A 135 -1.14 20.18 10.92
C LYS A 135 -2.33 20.92 10.29
N ASN A 136 -2.68 20.57 9.05
CA ASN A 136 -3.70 21.28 8.27
C ASN A 136 -5.08 20.59 8.33
N THR A 137 -5.12 19.33 8.74
CA THR A 137 -6.36 18.57 8.89
C THR A 137 -6.61 18.33 10.37
N ILE A 138 -7.72 18.84 10.90
CA ILE A 138 -8.22 18.44 12.22
C ILE A 138 -8.78 17.03 12.06
N VAL A 139 -7.98 16.02 12.40
CA VAL A 139 -8.40 14.62 12.52
C VAL A 139 -8.50 14.27 13.99
#